data_AF-A0A6G3XH98-F1
#
_entry.id   AF-A0A6G3XH98-F1
#
_cell.length_a   1.000
_cell.length_b   1.000
_cell.length_c   1.000
_cell.angle_alpha   90.00
_cell.angle_beta   90.00
_cell.angle_gamma   90.00
#
_symmetry.space_group_name_H-M   'P 1'
#
loop_
_entity.id
_entity.type
_entity.pdbx_description
1 polymer ?
#
loop_
_entity_poly.entity_id
_entity_poly.type
_entity_poly.pdbx_seq_one_letter_code
_entity_poly.pdbx_strand_id
1 'polypeptide(L)' 'MLLLISPDGVEEALACAKAAEHLDIVDVKKPDEGSLGANYPWVIREIRGAVPADKPVSATVGD' A
#
# COMPACT_ATOMS: atom_id res chain seq x y z
N MET A 1 13.81 4.98 12.46
CA MET A 1 12.86 3.85 12.36
C MET A 1 11.96 4.17 11.18
N LEU A 2 11.66 3.20 10.31
CA LEU A 2 10.74 3.42 9.18
C LEU A 2 9.32 3.05 9.58
N LEU A 3 8.33 3.82 9.12
CA LEU A 3 6.91 3.54 9.27
C LEU A 3 6.34 2.95 7.97
N LEU A 4 5.79 1.74 8.06
CA LEU A 4 5.05 1.08 7.00
C LEU A 4 3.60 0.91 7.44
N ILE A 5 2.66 1.28 6.57
CA ILE A 5 1.22 1.08 6.79
C ILE A 5 0.67 0.27 5.62
N SER A 6 -0.11 -0.76 5.94
CA SER A 6 -0.83 -1.57 4.96
C SER A 6 -2.30 -1.14 4.88
N PRO A 7 -2.69 -0.22 3.98
CA PRO A 7 -4.09 0.15 3.79
C PRO A 7 -4.94 -1.02 3.26
N ASP A 8 -6.22 -1.04 3.62
CA ASP A 8 -7.18 -2.05 3.17
C ASP A 8 -7.67 -1.82 1.73
N GLY A 9 -7.63 -0.57 1.26
CA GLY A 9 -8.09 -0.21 -0.08
C GLY A 9 -7.62 1.16 -0.56
N VAL A 10 -8.14 1.59 -1.71
CA VAL A 10 -7.71 2.82 -2.41
C VAL A 10 -7.97 4.07 -1.57
N GLU A 11 -9.10 4.15 -0.86
CA GLU A 11 -9.45 5.30 -0.04
C GLU A 11 -8.45 5.50 1.13
N GLU A 12 -8.10 4.42 1.82
CA GLU A 12 -7.08 4.45 2.87
C GLU A 12 -5.69 4.71 2.29
N ALA A 13 -5.38 4.17 1.10
CA ALA A 13 -4.13 4.47 0.41
C ALA A 13 -4.03 5.96 0.01
N LEU A 14 -5.13 6.59 -0.39
CA LEU A 14 -5.19 8.03 -0.63
C LEU A 14 -4.99 8.82 0.67
N ALA A 15 -5.51 8.34 1.80
CA ALA A 15 -5.22 8.92 3.11
C ALA A 15 -3.72 8.79 3.46
N CYS A 16 -3.13 7.62 3.21
CA CYS A 16 -1.69 7.37 3.39
C CYS A 16 -0.84 8.27 2.49
N ALA A 17 -1.24 8.46 1.24
CA ALA A 17 -0.56 9.34 0.29
C ALA A 17 -0.61 10.82 0.74
N LYS A 18 -1.74 11.28 1.29
CA LYS A 18 -1.86 12.62 1.89
C LYS A 18 -1.00 12.77 3.14
N ALA A 19 -0.77 11.69 3.87
CA ALA A 19 0.10 11.63 5.05
C ALA A 19 1.55 11.22 4.71
N ALA A 20 1.94 11.24 3.43
CA ALA A 20 3.24 10.73 2.97
C ALA A 20 4.44 11.46 3.58
N GLU A 21 4.28 12.67 4.11
CA GLU A 21 5.35 13.35 4.87
C GLU A 21 5.72 12.62 6.17
N HIS A 22 4.79 11.84 6.74
CA HIS A 22 4.97 11.10 8.00
C HIS A 22 5.00 9.58 7.80
N LEU A 23 4.87 9.12 6.56
CA LEU A 23 4.84 7.71 6.19
C LEU A 23 5.98 7.38 5.22
N ASP A 24 6.70 6.30 5.49
CA ASP A 24 7.82 5.90 4.65
C ASP A 24 7.40 4.94 3.54
N ILE A 25 6.48 4.01 3.82
CA ILE A 25 6.08 2.94 2.89
C ILE A 25 4.57 2.69 2.97
N VAL A 26 3.93 2.60 1.81
CA VAL A 26 2.56 2.09 1.67
C VAL A 26 2.62 0.64 1.20
N ASP A 27 1.99 -0.27 1.93
CA ASP A 27 2.03 -1.72 1.67
C ASP A 27 0.68 -2.25 1.17
N VAL A 28 0.67 -2.80 -0.04
CA VAL A 28 -0.54 -3.34 -0.67
C VAL A 28 -0.64 -4.84 -0.37
N LYS A 29 -1.62 -5.21 0.46
CA LYS A 29 -1.93 -6.61 0.78
C LYS A 29 -3.42 -6.90 0.66
N LYS A 30 -3.80 -8.16 0.81
CA LYS A 30 -5.19 -8.63 0.83
C LYS A 30 -5.38 -9.62 1.98
N PRO A 31 -5.77 -9.15 3.18
CA PRO A 31 -5.92 -9.99 4.38
C PRO A 31 -6.86 -11.19 4.18
N ASP A 32 -7.86 -11.05 3.31
CA ASP A 32 -8.80 -12.11 2.95
C ASP A 32 -8.14 -13.32 2.26
N GLU A 33 -6.91 -13.17 1.74
CA GLU A 33 -6.13 -14.25 1.12
C GLU A 33 -5.00 -14.77 2.04
N GLY A 34 -4.92 -14.31 3.28
CA GLY A 34 -3.87 -14.67 4.23
C GLY A 34 -3.17 -13.46 4.85
N SER A 35 -2.24 -13.70 5.77
CA SER A 35 -1.54 -12.63 6.50
C SER A 35 -0.81 -11.67 5.55
N LEU A 36 -0.23 -12.20 4.48
CA LEU A 36 0.46 -11.53 3.38
C LEU A 36 -0.22 -11.84 2.04
N GLY A 37 -1.54 -12.07 2.03
CA GLY A 37 -2.30 -12.36 0.81
C GLY A 37 -2.06 -11.31 -0.28
N ALA A 38 -1.92 -11.75 -1.53
CA ALA A 38 -1.59 -10.87 -2.66
C ALA A 38 -2.84 -10.10 -3.09
N ASN A 39 -2.68 -8.79 -3.34
CA ASN A 39 -3.74 -8.03 -3.97
C ASN A 39 -3.64 -8.09 -5.50
N TYR A 40 -4.70 -7.69 -6.19
CA TYR A 40 -4.74 -7.74 -7.65
C TYR A 40 -3.82 -6.68 -8.30
N PRO A 41 -3.28 -6.94 -9.51
CA PRO A 41 -2.40 -5.99 -10.20
C PRO A 41 -3.00 -4.60 -10.43
N TRP A 42 -4.32 -4.50 -10.69
CA TRP A 42 -4.99 -3.21 -10.88
C TRP A 42 -5.09 -2.40 -9.58
N VAL A 43 -5.26 -3.07 -8.42
CA VAL A 43 -5.27 -2.41 -7.11
C VAL A 43 -3.88 -1.85 -6.80
N ILE A 44 -2.82 -2.65 -7.04
CA ILE A 44 -1.43 -2.19 -6.88
C ILE A 44 -1.16 -0.97 -7.77
N ARG A 45 -1.62 -1.02 -9.03
CA ARG A 45 -1.46 0.09 -9.99
C ARG A 45 -2.18 1.36 -9.52
N GLU A 46 -3.39 1.25 -9.01
CA GLU A 46 -4.19 2.38 -8.53
C GLU A 46 -3.54 3.03 -7.30
N ILE A 47 -3.13 2.22 -6.32
CA ILE A 47 -2.42 2.70 -5.13
C ILE A 47 -1.09 3.37 -5.51
N ARG A 48 -0.32 2.77 -6.42
CA ARG A 48 0.92 3.37 -6.92
C ARG A 48 0.67 4.73 -7.60
N GLY A 49 -0.46 4.89 -8.29
CA GLY A 49 -0.84 6.17 -8.89
C GLY A 49 -1.19 7.26 -7.86
N ALA A 50 -1.67 6.87 -6.68
CA ALA A 50 -2.01 7.78 -5.60
C ALA A 50 -0.81 8.23 -4.75
N VAL A 51 0.18 7.35 -4.57
CA VAL A 51 1.36 7.60 -3.73
C VAL A 51 2.40 8.47 -4.46
N PRO A 52 3.06 9.44 -3.80
CA PRO A 52 4.14 10.24 -4.40
C PRO A 52 5.27 9.39 -4.99
N ALA A 53 5.77 9.74 -6.17
CA ALA A 53 6.68 8.91 -6.96
C ALA A 53 8.00 8.55 -6.24
N ASP A 54 8.46 9.42 -5.33
CA ASP A 54 9.65 9.24 -4.50
C ASP A 54 9.43 8.33 -3.28
N LYS A 55 8.17 7.99 -2.97
CA LYS A 55 7.81 7.08 -1.89
C LYS A 55 7.66 5.65 -2.41
N PRO A 56 8.27 4.65 -1.75
CA PRO A 56 8.13 3.24 -2.12
C PRO A 56 6.71 2.73 -1.86
N VAL A 57 6.27 1.82 -2.73
CA VAL A 57 5.06 1.03 -2.55
C VAL A 57 5.49 -0.44 -2.47
N SER A 58 5.15 -1.09 -1.35
CA SER A 58 5.31 -2.52 -1.15
C SER A 58 4.06 -3.25 -1.65
N ALA A 59 4.21 -4.48 -2.13
CA ALA A 59 3.10 -5.35 -2.48
C ALA A 59 3.47 -6.79 -2.13
N THR A 60 2.59 -7.47 -1.40
CA THR A 60 2.76 -8.89 -1.07
C THR A 60 2.42 -9.78 -2.28
N VAL A 61 2.99 -10.99 -2.31
CA VAL A 61 2.77 -11.97 -3.39
C VAL A 61 2.07 -13.25 -2.91
N GLY A 62 1.58 -13.26 -1.68
CA GLY A 62 0.93 -14.41 -1.04
C GLY A 62 1.66 -14.86 0.23
N ASP A 63 0.99 -15.75 0.98
CA ASP A 63 1.56 -16.50 2.10
C ASP A 63 2.37 -17.72 1.62
#